data_AF-A0A5D2GUB5-F1
#
_entry.id   AF-A0A5D2GUB5-F1
#
_cell.length_a   1.000
_cell.length_b   1.000
_cell.length_c   1.000
_cell.angle_alpha   90.00
_cell.angle_beta   90.00
_cell.angle_gamma   90.00
#
_symmetry.space_group_name_H-M   'P 1'
#
loop_
_entity.id
_entity.type
_entity.pdbx_description
1 polymer ?
#
loop_
_entity_poly.entity_id
_entity_poly.type
_entity_poly.pdbx_seq_one_letter_code
_entity_poly.pdbx_strand_id
1 'polypeptide(L)'
;MAEYHGAARAVGGCAIYVSDKPGQHDFNLLKKLVLPDGSVLRAKYPGRPTRDCLFSDPVRDGKSLLKIWNLNDFTGVIGVFNCQGAGWCEVTRKMVNHDELPGTITSIIRASDVEYLFQVAEDGWIGDSILYSHLGGEVTYLPRNEFMSITLKPREYEVFTIVPVMALSSGSKFAPIGLTKMFNSGGAIKGLKYETENPVATVIMKVRGCGPFGAYSSTKPQRITVDSEEVEFEYEGKSGLVTFALKVPEEEQYLWNIVIEL
;
A
#
# COMPACT_ATOMS: atom_id res chain seq x y z
N MET A 1 -13.46 4.68 13.57
CA MET A 1 -13.51 5.86 12.69
C MET A 1 -12.15 6.53 12.51
N ALA A 2 -11.33 6.71 13.55
CA ALA A 2 -10.02 7.35 13.41
C ALA A 2 -9.13 6.65 12.37
N GLU A 3 -8.99 5.32 12.43
CA GLU A 3 -8.19 4.59 11.44
C GLU A 3 -8.74 4.71 10.01
N TYR A 4 -10.07 4.63 9.83
CA TYR A 4 -10.74 4.81 8.54
C TYR A 4 -10.38 6.15 7.89
N HIS A 5 -10.42 7.24 8.66
CA HIS A 5 -9.99 8.55 8.18
C HIS A 5 -8.48 8.63 7.97
N GLY A 6 -7.68 8.01 8.85
CA GLY A 6 -6.22 7.92 8.71
C GLY A 6 -5.82 7.26 7.39
N ALA A 7 -6.42 6.12 7.06
CA ALA A 7 -6.23 5.42 5.80
C ALA A 7 -6.58 6.33 4.61
N ALA A 8 -7.75 7.00 4.63
CA ALA A 8 -8.13 7.93 3.58
C ALA A 8 -7.13 9.10 3.41
N ARG A 9 -6.56 9.61 4.52
CA ARG A 9 -5.53 10.67 4.47
C ARG A 9 -4.22 10.17 3.87
N ALA A 10 -3.78 8.97 4.24
CA ALA A 10 -2.56 8.35 3.73
C ALA A 10 -2.64 8.14 2.21
N VAL A 11 -3.73 7.52 1.75
CA VAL A 11 -4.00 7.29 0.32
C VAL A 11 -4.22 8.63 -0.40
N GLY A 12 -4.85 9.60 0.26
CA GLY A 12 -5.17 10.90 -0.31
C GLY A 12 -3.97 11.81 -0.61
N GLY A 13 -2.75 11.43 -0.22
CA GLY A 13 -1.57 12.29 -0.34
C GLY A 13 -1.68 13.57 0.50
N CYS A 14 -2.49 13.54 1.56
CA CYS A 14 -2.82 14.70 2.39
C CYS A 14 -1.74 14.95 3.45
N ALA A 15 -1.67 16.18 3.97
CA ALA A 15 -1.00 16.43 5.24
C ALA A 15 -1.75 15.74 6.40
N ILE A 16 -1.00 15.30 7.40
CA ILE A 16 -1.53 14.68 8.62
C ILE A 16 -1.52 15.71 9.74
N TYR A 17 -2.70 16.05 10.24
CA TYR A 17 -2.88 16.94 11.38
C TYR A 17 -3.53 16.17 12.52
N VAL A 18 -2.91 16.22 13.70
CA VAL A 18 -3.42 15.58 14.92
C VAL A 18 -4.00 16.68 15.80
N SER A 19 -5.26 16.54 16.18
CA SER A 19 -5.98 17.51 17.01
C SER A 19 -6.64 16.86 18.23
N ASP A 20 -6.22 15.64 18.57
CA ASP A 20 -6.69 14.97 19.77
C ASP A 20 -6.25 15.76 21.02
N LYS A 21 -6.99 15.58 22.11
CA LYS A 21 -6.59 16.15 23.40
C LYS A 21 -5.22 15.61 23.81
N PRO A 22 -4.33 16.43 24.41
CA PRO A 22 -3.07 15.95 24.93
C PRO A 22 -3.24 14.72 25.83
N GLY A 23 -2.42 13.69 25.59
CA GLY A 23 -2.48 12.42 26.33
C GLY A 23 -3.56 11.43 25.86
N GLN A 24 -4.35 11.77 24.83
CA GLN A 24 -5.40 10.90 24.25
C GLN A 24 -5.07 10.45 22.81
N HIS A 25 -3.80 10.54 22.41
CA HIS A 25 -3.36 10.14 21.07
C HIS A 25 -3.36 8.62 20.92
N ASP A 26 -3.85 8.15 19.78
CA ASP A 26 -3.70 6.76 19.37
C ASP A 26 -2.34 6.58 18.68
N PHE A 27 -1.31 6.23 19.44
CA PHE A 27 0.03 5.98 18.90
C PHE A 27 0.10 4.78 17.95
N ASN A 28 -0.82 3.82 18.03
CA ASN A 28 -0.86 2.70 17.10
C ASN A 28 -1.30 3.19 15.72
N LEU A 29 -2.30 4.06 15.67
CA LEU A 29 -2.69 4.73 14.43
C LEU A 29 -1.60 5.67 13.90
N LEU A 30 -0.98 6.48 14.76
CA LEU A 30 0.06 7.42 14.34
C LEU A 30 1.26 6.69 13.71
N LYS A 31 1.67 5.55 14.26
CA LYS A 31 2.74 4.71 13.70
C LYS A 31 2.39 4.07 12.34
N LYS A 32 1.13 4.08 11.92
CA LYS A 32 0.71 3.69 10.56
C LYS A 32 0.78 4.85 9.55
N LEU A 33 0.97 6.08 10.02
CA LEU A 33 0.87 7.33 9.24
C LEU A 33 2.19 8.13 9.19
N VAL A 34 2.94 8.11 10.27
CA VAL A 34 4.10 8.99 10.50
C VAL A 34 5.30 8.15 10.94
N LEU A 35 6.47 8.46 10.37
CA LEU A 35 7.75 7.85 10.74
C LEU A 35 8.28 8.42 12.08
N PRO A 36 9.26 7.77 12.73
CA PRO A 36 9.81 8.24 14.00
C PRO A 36 10.37 9.67 13.96
N ASP A 37 10.89 10.10 12.80
CA ASP A 37 11.40 11.46 12.55
C ASP A 37 10.28 12.50 12.29
N GLY A 38 9.01 12.13 12.46
CA GLY A 38 7.86 13.00 12.25
C GLY A 38 7.47 13.21 10.78
N SER A 39 8.25 12.66 9.84
CA SER A 39 7.91 12.72 8.41
C SER A 39 6.81 11.72 8.03
N VAL A 40 6.24 11.92 6.84
CA VAL A 40 5.20 11.04 6.31
C VAL A 40 5.61 10.41 4.99
N LEU A 41 5.19 9.17 4.76
CA LEU A 41 5.27 8.50 3.46
C LEU A 41 4.15 9.01 2.56
N ARG A 42 4.22 10.28 2.16
CA ARG A 42 3.17 10.92 1.35
C ARG A 42 3.20 10.41 -0.08
N ALA A 43 2.05 10.00 -0.61
CA ALA A 43 1.89 9.67 -2.02
C ALA A 43 2.06 10.93 -2.90
N LYS A 44 2.36 10.73 -4.20
CA LYS A 44 2.76 11.78 -5.15
C LYS A 44 1.64 12.75 -5.50
N TYR A 45 0.44 12.25 -5.71
CA TYR A 45 -0.69 13.04 -6.21
C TYR A 45 -1.72 13.33 -5.11
N PRO A 46 -2.71 14.20 -5.36
CA PRO A 46 -3.95 14.15 -4.60
C PRO A 46 -4.67 12.83 -4.87
N GLY A 47 -5.29 12.23 -3.84
CA GLY A 47 -6.09 11.02 -4.02
C GLY A 47 -7.23 11.25 -5.01
N ARG A 48 -7.43 10.29 -5.93
CA ARG A 48 -8.47 10.35 -6.96
C ARG A 48 -9.37 9.13 -6.85
N PRO A 49 -10.70 9.27 -7.05
CA PRO A 49 -11.54 8.11 -7.24
C PRO A 49 -11.01 7.24 -8.39
N THR A 50 -11.13 5.93 -8.27
CA THR A 50 -10.90 5.04 -9.41
C THR A 50 -11.94 5.32 -10.49
N ARG A 51 -11.61 4.99 -11.74
CA ARG A 51 -12.45 5.34 -12.90
C ARG A 51 -13.87 4.78 -12.81
N ASP A 52 -14.03 3.60 -12.23
CA ASP A 52 -15.32 2.95 -12.00
C ASP A 52 -16.15 3.57 -10.87
N CYS A 53 -15.56 4.41 -10.02
CA CYS A 53 -16.25 5.17 -8.98
C CYS A 53 -16.67 6.59 -9.40
N LEU A 54 -16.29 7.08 -10.58
CA LEU A 54 -16.48 8.49 -10.96
C LEU A 54 -17.95 8.92 -11.04
N PHE A 55 -18.85 8.00 -11.39
CA PHE A 55 -20.27 8.28 -11.58
C PHE A 55 -21.17 7.44 -10.66
N SER A 56 -20.60 6.84 -9.60
CA SER A 56 -21.37 6.15 -8.58
C SER A 56 -21.65 7.06 -7.38
N ASP A 57 -22.70 6.73 -6.63
CA ASP A 57 -23.01 7.37 -5.35
C ASP A 57 -22.63 6.38 -4.23
N PRO A 58 -21.36 6.38 -3.78
CA PRO A 58 -20.87 5.39 -2.80
C PRO A 58 -21.45 5.58 -1.40
N VAL A 59 -22.26 6.62 -1.17
CA VAL A 59 -22.91 6.87 0.12
C VAL A 59 -24.38 6.40 0.15
N ARG A 60 -25.03 6.20 -1.01
CA ARG A 60 -26.48 5.93 -1.07
C ARG A 60 -26.91 4.79 -1.98
N ASP A 61 -26.14 4.41 -2.99
CA ASP A 61 -26.62 3.49 -4.03
C ASP A 61 -26.79 2.03 -3.56
N GLY A 62 -26.31 1.70 -2.35
CA GLY A 62 -26.34 0.36 -1.78
C GLY A 62 -25.51 -0.68 -2.54
N LYS A 63 -24.63 -0.26 -3.45
CA LYS A 63 -23.95 -1.15 -4.41
C LYS A 63 -22.48 -0.83 -4.61
N SER A 64 -22.06 0.41 -4.42
CA SER A 64 -20.69 0.86 -4.69
C SER A 64 -19.89 1.04 -3.42
N LEU A 65 -18.62 0.58 -3.47
CA LEU A 65 -17.57 1.03 -2.56
C LEU A 65 -16.90 2.27 -3.16
N LEU A 66 -16.45 3.19 -2.32
CA LEU A 66 -15.56 4.26 -2.75
C LEU A 66 -14.14 3.70 -2.81
N LYS A 67 -13.53 3.73 -4.00
CA LYS A 67 -12.11 3.42 -4.17
C LYS A 67 -11.35 4.69 -4.52
N ILE A 68 -10.28 4.97 -3.78
CA ILE A 68 -9.40 6.10 -4.00
C ILE A 68 -8.01 5.54 -4.28
N TRP A 69 -7.36 6.00 -5.33
CA TRP A 69 -6.01 5.59 -5.69
C TRP A 69 -5.02 6.75 -5.68
N ASN A 70 -3.75 6.40 -5.56
CA ASN A 70 -2.61 7.30 -5.68
C ASN A 70 -1.34 6.54 -6.10
N LEU A 71 -0.25 7.27 -6.33
CA LEU A 71 1.02 6.73 -6.82
C LEU A 71 2.18 7.08 -5.88
N ASN A 72 3.14 6.18 -5.75
CA ASN A 72 4.43 6.36 -5.08
C ASN A 72 5.55 6.39 -6.12
N ASP A 73 6.80 6.28 -5.66
CA ASP A 73 7.97 6.26 -6.55
C ASP A 73 8.00 4.99 -7.43
N PHE A 74 7.63 3.84 -6.85
CA PHE A 74 7.71 2.52 -7.51
C PHE A 74 6.45 1.66 -7.36
N THR A 75 5.41 2.18 -6.70
CA THR A 75 4.17 1.43 -6.41
C THR A 75 2.94 2.33 -6.55
N GLY A 76 1.75 1.73 -6.61
CA GLY A 76 0.47 2.40 -6.36
C GLY A 76 -0.06 2.10 -4.96
N VAL A 77 -1.03 2.89 -4.52
CA VAL A 77 -1.81 2.62 -3.31
C VAL A 77 -3.29 2.86 -3.60
N ILE A 78 -4.15 1.96 -3.12
CA ILE A 78 -5.60 2.07 -3.22
C ILE A 78 -6.23 1.93 -1.84
N GLY A 79 -7.07 2.87 -1.44
CA GLY A 79 -7.98 2.72 -0.32
C GLY A 79 -9.38 2.36 -0.82
N VAL A 80 -9.99 1.34 -0.24
CA VAL A 80 -11.37 0.89 -0.54
C VAL A 80 -12.22 1.08 0.71
N PHE A 81 -13.36 1.74 0.55
CA PHE A 81 -14.16 2.21 1.67
C PHE A 81 -15.64 1.92 1.45
N ASN A 82 -16.29 1.29 2.43
CA ASN A 82 -17.75 1.25 2.46
C ASN A 82 -18.27 2.53 3.14
N CYS A 83 -18.76 3.47 2.33
CA CYS A 83 -19.24 4.79 2.78
C CYS A 83 -20.77 4.86 2.92
N GLN A 84 -21.48 3.75 2.72
CA GLN A 84 -22.94 3.75 2.67
C GLN A 84 -23.56 4.25 3.97
N GLY A 85 -24.70 4.92 3.84
CA GLY A 85 -25.53 5.37 4.95
C GLY A 85 -25.11 6.67 5.61
N ALA A 86 -23.93 7.21 5.29
CA ALA A 86 -23.44 8.49 5.81
C ALA A 86 -23.10 9.46 4.67
N GLY A 87 -23.71 10.65 4.67
CA GLY A 87 -23.51 11.63 3.60
C GLY A 87 -23.72 13.07 4.04
N TRP A 88 -23.25 14.01 3.21
CA TRP A 88 -23.49 15.44 3.42
C TRP A 88 -24.95 15.78 3.13
N CYS A 89 -25.61 16.47 4.06
CA CYS A 89 -26.92 17.06 3.84
C CYS A 89 -26.77 18.55 3.54
N GLU A 90 -27.12 18.96 2.32
CA GLU A 90 -27.01 20.37 1.90
C GLU A 90 -27.91 21.30 2.70
N VAL A 91 -29.09 20.82 3.12
CA VAL A 91 -30.06 21.60 3.89
C VAL A 91 -29.55 21.89 5.29
N THR A 92 -29.09 20.86 6.01
CA THR A 92 -28.62 21.02 7.40
C THR A 92 -27.15 21.45 7.49
N ARG A 93 -26.42 21.41 6.36
CA ARG A 93 -24.97 21.65 6.25
C ARG A 93 -24.17 20.82 7.24
N LYS A 94 -24.55 19.55 7.40
CA LYS A 94 -23.93 18.60 8.31
C LYS A 94 -23.82 17.23 7.65
N MET A 95 -22.85 16.45 8.10
CA MET A 95 -22.84 15.02 7.86
C MET A 95 -24.03 14.40 8.60
N VAL A 96 -24.86 13.66 7.88
CA VAL A 96 -26.01 12.94 8.44
C VAL A 96 -25.88 11.46 8.12
N ASN A 97 -26.32 10.63 9.07
CA ASN A 97 -26.59 9.23 8.77
C ASN A 97 -28.04 9.14 8.30
N HIS A 98 -28.25 8.74 7.05
CA HIS A 98 -29.59 8.54 6.47
C HIS A 98 -30.00 7.06 6.41
N ASP A 99 -29.05 6.17 6.65
CA ASP A 99 -29.27 4.74 6.84
C ASP A 99 -28.37 4.26 7.99
N GLU A 100 -28.97 3.76 9.06
CA GLU A 100 -28.23 3.31 10.25
C GLU A 100 -27.64 1.91 10.09
N LEU A 101 -28.20 1.10 9.18
CA LEU A 101 -27.81 -0.29 8.95
C LEU A 101 -27.66 -0.58 7.45
N PRO A 102 -26.74 0.12 6.76
CA PRO A 102 -26.54 -0.12 5.34
C PRO A 102 -26.00 -1.53 5.08
N GLY A 103 -26.09 -1.97 3.83
CA GLY A 103 -25.66 -3.31 3.45
C GLY A 103 -24.13 -3.52 3.43
N THR A 104 -23.74 -4.78 3.55
CA THR A 104 -22.40 -5.24 3.14
C THR A 104 -22.30 -5.19 1.62
N ILE A 105 -21.19 -4.65 1.10
CA ILE A 105 -20.98 -4.51 -0.35
C ILE A 105 -19.76 -5.33 -0.77
N THR A 106 -19.91 -6.05 -1.88
CA THR A 106 -18.81 -6.68 -2.59
C THR A 106 -18.44 -5.86 -3.83
N SER A 107 -17.16 -5.60 -4.01
CA SER A 107 -16.59 -4.97 -5.20
C SER A 107 -15.38 -5.76 -5.68
N ILE A 108 -14.73 -5.27 -6.72
CA ILE A 108 -13.52 -5.84 -7.28
C ILE A 108 -12.41 -4.79 -7.37
N ILE A 109 -11.18 -5.27 -7.29
CA ILE A 109 -9.96 -4.46 -7.36
C ILE A 109 -9.10 -4.98 -8.49
N ARG A 110 -8.57 -4.07 -9.31
CA ARG A 110 -7.63 -4.36 -10.39
C ARG A 110 -6.35 -3.58 -10.23
N ALA A 111 -5.26 -4.07 -10.80
CA ALA A 111 -4.04 -3.27 -10.93
C ALA A 111 -4.28 -1.97 -11.72
N SER A 112 -5.15 -2.02 -12.73
CA SER A 112 -5.55 -0.86 -13.54
C SER A 112 -6.45 0.16 -12.83
N ASP A 113 -6.89 -0.11 -11.60
CA ASP A 113 -7.53 0.91 -10.77
C ASP A 113 -6.53 2.00 -10.35
N VAL A 114 -5.22 1.74 -10.41
CA VAL A 114 -4.15 2.74 -10.36
C VAL A 114 -3.82 3.18 -11.79
N GLU A 115 -4.44 4.27 -12.26
CA GLU A 115 -4.39 4.72 -13.67
C GLU A 115 -2.95 4.85 -14.23
N TYR A 116 -2.00 5.31 -13.40
CA TYR A 116 -0.63 5.58 -13.82
C TYR A 116 0.39 4.54 -13.35
N LEU A 117 -0.04 3.32 -13.01
CA LEU A 117 0.86 2.28 -12.51
C LEU A 117 2.01 1.96 -13.49
N PHE A 118 1.75 2.04 -14.80
CA PHE A 118 2.77 1.84 -15.84
C PHE A 118 3.90 2.86 -15.81
N GLN A 119 3.70 4.05 -15.21
CA GLN A 119 4.73 5.09 -15.14
C GLN A 119 5.80 4.80 -14.07
N VAL A 120 5.51 3.87 -13.16
CA VAL A 120 6.40 3.49 -12.05
C VAL A 120 6.81 2.02 -12.12
N ALA A 121 6.41 1.34 -13.19
CA ALA A 121 6.85 -0.01 -13.50
C ALA A 121 8.18 0.02 -14.27
N GLU A 122 9.00 -1.02 -14.09
CA GLU A 122 10.23 -1.19 -14.85
C GLU A 122 9.96 -1.50 -16.33
N ASP A 123 10.95 -1.22 -17.16
CA ASP A 123 10.92 -1.57 -18.57
C ASP A 123 10.69 -3.08 -18.75
N GLY A 124 9.76 -3.43 -19.65
CA GLY A 124 9.37 -4.82 -19.88
C GLY A 124 8.26 -5.34 -18.95
N TRP A 125 7.69 -4.50 -18.07
CA TRP A 125 6.53 -4.88 -17.27
C TRP A 125 5.35 -5.32 -18.15
N ILE A 126 4.86 -6.54 -17.92
CA ILE A 126 3.80 -7.16 -18.71
C ILE A 126 2.39 -6.89 -18.18
N GLY A 127 2.25 -6.21 -17.04
CA GLY A 127 0.98 -5.89 -16.39
C GLY A 127 0.68 -6.71 -15.13
N ASP A 128 1.44 -7.77 -14.87
CA ASP A 128 1.31 -8.59 -13.65
C ASP A 128 1.67 -7.76 -12.41
N SER A 129 0.89 -7.88 -11.35
CA SER A 129 1.05 -7.06 -10.14
C SER A 129 0.87 -7.88 -8.88
N ILE A 130 1.40 -7.38 -7.77
CA ILE A 130 1.04 -7.82 -6.44
C ILE A 130 0.05 -6.84 -5.81
N LEU A 131 -0.96 -7.38 -5.14
CA LEU A 131 -1.81 -6.67 -4.20
C LEU A 131 -1.39 -7.09 -2.79
N TYR A 132 -0.93 -6.14 -1.98
CA TYR A 132 -0.71 -6.36 -0.55
C TYR A 132 -1.83 -5.73 0.26
N SER A 133 -2.61 -6.54 0.98
CA SER A 133 -3.67 -6.07 1.91
C SER A 133 -3.04 -5.65 3.23
N HIS A 134 -3.28 -4.41 3.65
CA HIS A 134 -2.68 -3.87 4.88
C HIS A 134 -3.38 -4.33 6.16
N LEU A 135 -4.69 -4.54 6.13
CA LEU A 135 -5.41 -5.09 7.29
C LEU A 135 -5.33 -6.62 7.36
N GLY A 136 -5.39 -7.30 6.22
CA GLY A 136 -5.23 -8.75 6.14
C GLY A 136 -3.79 -9.21 6.31
N GLY A 137 -2.81 -8.41 5.88
CA GLY A 137 -1.40 -8.77 5.92
C GLY A 137 -0.99 -9.79 4.84
N GLU A 138 -1.79 -9.92 3.79
CA GLU A 138 -1.68 -10.97 2.78
C GLU A 138 -1.23 -10.42 1.42
N VAL A 139 -0.49 -11.25 0.68
CA VAL A 139 -0.06 -10.99 -0.70
C VAL A 139 -0.92 -11.79 -1.66
N THR A 140 -1.41 -11.13 -2.70
CA THR A 140 -2.05 -11.80 -3.84
C THR A 140 -1.35 -11.44 -5.13
N TYR A 141 -0.94 -12.47 -5.87
CA TYR A 141 -0.45 -12.30 -7.23
C TYR A 141 -1.63 -12.10 -8.18
N LEU A 142 -1.60 -11.00 -8.93
CA LEU A 142 -2.66 -10.61 -9.84
C LEU A 142 -2.09 -10.51 -11.27
N PRO A 143 -2.36 -11.50 -12.13
CA PRO A 143 -2.00 -11.41 -13.54
C PRO A 143 -2.64 -10.20 -14.23
N ARG A 144 -2.06 -9.78 -15.35
CA ARG A 144 -2.62 -8.68 -16.15
C ARG A 144 -4.12 -8.90 -16.44
N ASN A 145 -4.92 -7.85 -16.26
CA ASN A 145 -6.37 -7.80 -16.50
C ASN A 145 -7.22 -8.67 -15.56
N GLU A 146 -6.62 -9.38 -14.61
CA GLU A 146 -7.35 -10.08 -13.56
C GLU A 146 -7.83 -9.11 -12.46
N PHE A 147 -8.69 -9.61 -11.58
CA PHE A 147 -9.22 -8.87 -10.45
C PHE A 147 -9.28 -9.71 -9.17
N MET A 148 -9.26 -9.03 -8.03
CA MET A 148 -9.55 -9.59 -6.71
C MET A 148 -10.91 -9.09 -6.23
N SER A 149 -11.74 -9.96 -5.65
CA SER A 149 -12.97 -9.56 -4.98
C SER A 149 -12.70 -9.11 -3.55
N ILE A 150 -13.39 -8.04 -3.12
CA ILE A 150 -13.36 -7.55 -1.74
C ILE A 150 -14.79 -7.34 -1.23
N THR A 151 -15.05 -7.72 0.02
CA THR A 151 -16.35 -7.55 0.66
C THR A 151 -16.18 -6.77 1.95
N LEU A 152 -16.88 -5.63 2.07
CA LEU A 152 -16.78 -4.74 3.22
C LEU A 152 -18.16 -4.49 3.83
N LYS A 153 -18.27 -4.67 5.15
CA LYS A 153 -19.44 -4.22 5.93
C LYS A 153 -19.49 -2.69 6.01
N PRO A 154 -20.61 -2.10 6.43
CA PRO A 154 -20.68 -0.67 6.71
C PRO A 154 -19.51 -0.15 7.54
N ARG A 155 -18.88 0.95 7.09
CA ARG A 155 -17.76 1.62 7.78
C ARG A 155 -16.49 0.77 7.90
N GLU A 156 -16.40 -0.37 7.20
CA GLU A 156 -15.15 -1.07 6.98
C GLU A 156 -14.40 -0.45 5.79
N TYR A 157 -13.09 -0.68 5.80
CA TYR A 157 -12.17 -0.21 4.77
C TYR A 157 -11.06 -1.24 4.59
N GLU A 158 -10.29 -1.09 3.52
CA GLU A 158 -9.00 -1.77 3.34
C GLU A 158 -8.08 -0.83 2.55
N VAL A 159 -6.77 -0.99 2.75
CA VAL A 159 -5.75 -0.34 1.93
C VAL A 159 -4.92 -1.41 1.25
N PHE A 160 -4.67 -1.23 -0.04
CA PHE A 160 -3.80 -2.08 -0.83
C PHE A 160 -2.60 -1.30 -1.33
N THR A 161 -1.41 -1.88 -1.18
CA THR A 161 -0.27 -1.49 -2.01
C THR A 161 -0.30 -2.32 -3.30
N ILE A 162 -0.28 -1.63 -4.45
CA ILE A 162 -0.29 -2.25 -5.78
C ILE A 162 1.12 -2.15 -6.35
N VAL A 163 1.78 -3.27 -6.58
CA VAL A 163 3.20 -3.29 -6.99
C VAL A 163 3.34 -3.96 -8.35
N PRO A 164 3.92 -3.29 -9.36
CA PRO A 164 4.29 -3.94 -10.62
C PRO A 164 5.27 -5.09 -10.36
N VAL A 165 4.99 -6.28 -10.92
CA VAL A 165 5.89 -7.43 -10.83
C VAL A 165 6.95 -7.34 -11.93
N MET A 166 8.22 -7.36 -11.52
CA MET A 166 9.33 -7.46 -12.45
C MET A 166 9.74 -8.92 -12.62
N ALA A 167 9.85 -9.38 -13.87
CA ALA A 167 10.44 -10.67 -14.22
C ALA A 167 11.93 -10.47 -14.48
N LEU A 168 12.76 -11.23 -13.78
CA LEU A 168 14.22 -11.14 -13.87
C LEU A 168 14.75 -12.13 -14.91
N SER A 169 15.97 -11.90 -15.38
CA SER A 169 16.65 -12.79 -16.35
C SER A 169 16.80 -14.23 -15.84
N SER A 170 16.88 -14.41 -14.52
CA SER A 170 16.90 -15.71 -13.85
C SER A 170 15.57 -16.49 -13.93
N GLY A 171 14.48 -15.84 -14.39
CA GLY A 171 13.13 -16.38 -14.39
C GLY A 171 12.35 -16.11 -13.09
N SER A 172 13.01 -15.63 -12.04
CA SER A 172 12.36 -15.20 -10.80
C SER A 172 11.54 -13.93 -11.01
N LYS A 173 10.45 -13.80 -10.26
CA LYS A 173 9.59 -12.62 -10.25
C LYS A 173 9.69 -11.92 -8.91
N PHE A 174 9.79 -10.59 -8.93
CA PHE A 174 9.97 -9.80 -7.72
C PHE A 174 9.08 -8.54 -7.73
N ALA A 175 8.61 -8.14 -6.55
CA ALA A 175 7.85 -6.91 -6.36
C ALA A 175 8.03 -6.36 -4.93
N PRO A 176 8.65 -5.17 -4.74
CA PRO A 176 8.86 -4.59 -3.41
C PRO A 176 7.59 -3.91 -2.87
N ILE A 177 7.14 -4.31 -1.68
CA ILE A 177 5.90 -3.80 -1.06
C ILE A 177 6.17 -2.57 -0.19
N GLY A 178 7.28 -2.56 0.57
CA GLY A 178 7.64 -1.46 1.47
C GLY A 178 7.42 -1.78 2.95
N LEU A 179 7.17 -0.75 3.77
CA LEU A 179 6.91 -0.91 5.21
C LEU A 179 5.47 -1.39 5.47
N THR A 180 5.29 -2.67 5.74
CA THR A 180 3.98 -3.34 5.73
C THR A 180 3.00 -2.85 6.79
N LYS A 181 3.50 -2.23 7.87
CA LYS A 181 2.68 -1.63 8.95
C LYS A 181 2.29 -0.18 8.68
N MET A 182 2.72 0.43 7.58
CA MET A 182 2.31 1.77 7.16
C MET A 182 1.14 1.67 6.18
N PHE A 183 0.17 2.58 6.24
CA PHE A 183 -0.93 2.61 5.26
C PHE A 183 -0.43 2.87 3.84
N ASN A 184 0.56 3.75 3.67
CA ASN A 184 1.22 3.96 2.38
C ASN A 184 2.61 3.31 2.35
N SER A 185 2.63 1.99 2.43
CA SER A 185 3.84 1.17 2.56
C SER A 185 4.89 1.42 1.48
N GLY A 186 4.48 1.39 0.21
CA GLY A 186 5.41 1.57 -0.91
C GLY A 186 6.00 2.99 -1.01
N GLY A 187 5.42 3.96 -0.30
CA GLY A 187 6.00 5.30 -0.18
C GLY A 187 7.38 5.33 0.50
N ALA A 188 7.75 4.26 1.21
CA ALA A 188 9.06 4.08 1.84
C ALA A 188 10.19 3.84 0.84
N ILE A 189 9.91 3.32 -0.35
CA ILE A 189 10.92 2.96 -1.35
C ILE A 189 11.30 4.21 -2.13
N LYS A 190 12.58 4.61 -2.05
CA LYS A 190 13.16 5.82 -2.66
C LYS A 190 14.15 5.56 -3.78
N GLY A 191 14.58 4.32 -3.91
CA GLY A 191 15.37 3.84 -5.04
C GLY A 191 15.13 2.36 -5.23
N LEU A 192 15.14 1.92 -6.48
CA LEU A 192 14.98 0.53 -6.88
C LEU A 192 15.85 0.31 -8.11
N LYS A 193 16.62 -0.76 -8.10
CA LYS A 193 17.44 -1.19 -9.23
C LYS A 193 17.46 -2.71 -9.27
N TYR A 194 17.34 -3.25 -10.48
CA TYR A 194 17.48 -4.67 -10.75
C TYR A 194 18.79 -4.91 -11.49
N GLU A 195 19.64 -5.77 -10.95
CA GLU A 195 20.89 -6.19 -11.57
C GLU A 195 20.77 -7.64 -12.03
N THR A 196 20.70 -7.80 -13.35
CA THR A 196 20.38 -9.07 -14.03
C THR A 196 21.54 -9.62 -14.87
N GLU A 197 22.65 -8.88 -14.94
CA GLU A 197 23.88 -9.26 -15.66
C GLU A 197 24.75 -10.26 -14.88
N ASN A 198 24.53 -10.37 -13.57
CA ASN A 198 25.23 -11.31 -12.71
C ASN A 198 24.57 -12.71 -12.76
N PRO A 199 25.31 -13.78 -12.46
CA PRO A 199 24.74 -15.13 -12.36
C PRO A 199 23.62 -15.24 -11.32
N VAL A 200 23.64 -14.38 -10.30
CA VAL A 200 22.63 -14.25 -9.26
C VAL A 200 21.89 -12.94 -9.48
N ALA A 201 20.57 -13.03 -9.66
CA ALA A 201 19.75 -11.84 -9.85
C ALA A 201 19.68 -11.06 -8.54
N THR A 202 20.01 -9.77 -8.59
CA THR A 202 20.12 -8.93 -7.39
C THR A 202 19.16 -7.76 -7.48
N VAL A 203 18.40 -7.52 -6.40
CA VAL A 203 17.51 -6.37 -6.27
C VAL A 203 18.09 -5.42 -5.22
N ILE A 204 18.34 -4.17 -5.61
CA ILE A 204 18.91 -3.14 -4.75
C ILE A 204 17.84 -2.07 -4.50
N MET A 205 17.63 -1.71 -3.24
CA MET A 205 16.64 -0.72 -2.84
C MET A 205 17.23 0.31 -1.89
N LYS A 206 16.76 1.54 -2.00
CA LYS A 206 16.90 2.57 -0.97
C LYS A 206 15.56 2.74 -0.26
N VAL A 207 15.53 2.51 1.05
CA VAL A 207 14.28 2.50 1.81
C VAL A 207 14.35 3.43 3.01
N ARG A 208 13.30 4.22 3.20
CA ARG A 208 13.17 5.15 4.31
C ARG A 208 12.23 4.59 5.38
N GLY A 209 12.62 4.74 6.64
CA GLY A 209 11.80 4.43 7.82
C GLY A 209 12.28 3.18 8.55
N CYS A 210 11.39 2.52 9.30
CA CYS A 210 11.74 1.39 10.16
C CYS A 210 10.57 0.41 10.32
N GLY A 211 10.84 -0.75 10.92
CA GLY A 211 9.84 -1.80 11.16
C GLY A 211 9.86 -2.87 10.07
N PRO A 212 8.81 -3.71 9.99
CA PRO A 212 8.78 -4.82 9.05
C PRO A 212 8.67 -4.32 7.61
N PHE A 213 9.64 -4.72 6.80
CA PHE A 213 9.64 -4.54 5.35
C PHE A 213 9.11 -5.80 4.68
N GLY A 214 8.33 -5.63 3.62
CA GLY A 214 7.77 -6.71 2.82
C GLY A 214 8.17 -6.61 1.35
N ALA A 215 8.34 -7.76 0.72
CA ALA A 215 8.42 -7.89 -0.72
C ALA A 215 7.77 -9.22 -1.16
N TYR A 216 7.39 -9.31 -2.42
CA TYR A 216 7.07 -10.57 -3.05
C TYR A 216 8.28 -11.08 -3.84
N SER A 217 8.52 -12.38 -3.75
CA SER A 217 9.43 -13.12 -4.61
C SER A 217 8.83 -14.47 -4.98
N SER A 218 8.91 -14.87 -6.24
CA SER A 218 8.47 -16.20 -6.67
C SER A 218 9.41 -17.33 -6.22
N THR A 219 10.66 -16.99 -5.85
CA THR A 219 11.66 -17.92 -5.33
C THR A 219 12.13 -17.44 -3.96
N LYS A 220 12.51 -18.38 -3.07
CA LYS A 220 13.08 -18.01 -1.78
C LYS A 220 14.39 -17.23 -2.01
N PRO A 221 14.55 -16.01 -1.46
CA PRO A 221 15.82 -15.31 -1.52
C PRO A 221 16.95 -16.15 -0.92
N GLN A 222 18.15 -16.02 -1.48
CA GLN A 222 19.35 -16.67 -0.96
C GLN A 222 19.90 -15.90 0.24
N ARG A 223 19.90 -14.57 0.13
CA ARG A 223 20.44 -13.66 1.15
C ARG A 223 19.78 -12.29 1.07
N ILE A 224 19.65 -11.64 2.22
CA ILE A 224 19.23 -10.24 2.35
C ILE A 224 20.26 -9.50 3.19
N THR A 225 20.72 -8.35 2.71
CA THR A 225 21.56 -7.45 3.49
C THR A 225 20.92 -6.08 3.63
N VAL A 226 21.13 -5.45 4.78
CA VAL A 226 20.75 -4.07 5.09
C VAL A 226 22.01 -3.35 5.51
N ASP A 227 22.42 -2.33 4.74
CA ASP A 227 23.70 -1.63 4.89
C ASP A 227 24.91 -2.57 4.97
N SER A 228 24.90 -3.59 4.09
CA SER A 228 25.93 -4.63 3.99
C SER A 228 26.00 -5.60 5.17
N GLU A 229 25.13 -5.48 6.18
CA GLU A 229 24.95 -6.49 7.23
C GLU A 229 23.88 -7.49 6.79
N GLU A 230 24.17 -8.78 6.90
CA GLU A 230 23.18 -9.84 6.64
C GLU A 230 22.10 -9.84 7.72
N VAL A 231 20.84 -9.98 7.29
CA VAL A 231 19.68 -10.00 8.20
C VAL A 231 18.89 -11.29 8.04
N GLU A 232 18.30 -11.75 9.14
CA GLU A 232 17.33 -12.82 9.10
C GLU A 232 16.04 -12.35 8.40
N PHE A 233 15.43 -13.25 7.65
CA PHE A 233 14.18 -13.00 6.95
C PHE A 233 13.28 -14.23 6.96
N GLU A 234 11.98 -13.98 6.84
CA GLU A 234 10.96 -15.00 6.67
C GLU A 234 10.54 -15.07 5.20
N TYR A 235 10.23 -16.28 4.72
CA TYR A 235 9.69 -16.51 3.39
C TYR A 235 8.52 -17.47 3.44
N GLU A 236 7.34 -16.98 3.06
CA GLU A 236 6.13 -17.80 2.93
C GLU A 236 6.01 -18.36 1.52
N GLY A 237 6.44 -19.61 1.31
CA GLY A 237 6.53 -20.21 -0.03
C GLY A 237 5.22 -20.35 -0.80
N LYS A 238 4.05 -20.25 -0.14
CA LYS A 238 2.74 -20.27 -0.81
C LYS A 238 2.37 -18.94 -1.45
N SER A 239 2.58 -17.84 -0.74
CA SER A 239 2.24 -16.49 -1.20
C SER A 239 3.41 -15.81 -1.91
N GLY A 240 4.64 -16.26 -1.65
CA GLY A 240 5.87 -15.60 -2.08
C GLY A 240 6.25 -14.39 -1.22
N LEU A 241 5.58 -14.17 -0.07
CA LEU A 241 5.86 -13.04 0.81
C LEU A 241 7.21 -13.25 1.52
N VAL A 242 8.11 -12.28 1.35
CA VAL A 242 9.38 -12.13 2.05
C VAL A 242 9.21 -11.01 3.07
N THR A 243 9.60 -11.23 4.33
CA THR A 243 9.63 -10.17 5.35
C THR A 243 10.91 -10.17 6.16
N PHE A 244 11.37 -8.98 6.55
CA PHE A 244 12.49 -8.76 7.45
C PHE A 244 12.34 -7.40 8.14
N ALA A 245 13.08 -7.14 9.21
CA ALA A 245 12.94 -5.93 10.01
C ALA A 245 14.02 -4.88 9.71
N LEU A 246 13.61 -3.63 9.55
CA LEU A 246 14.48 -2.47 9.54
C LEU A 246 14.55 -1.84 10.93
N LYS A 247 15.76 -1.54 11.40
CA LYS A 247 16.02 -0.88 12.69
C LYS A 247 15.47 0.56 12.66
N VAL A 248 15.31 1.17 13.83
CA VAL A 248 15.04 2.60 13.93
C VAL A 248 16.35 3.34 13.59
N PRO A 249 16.37 4.23 12.58
CA PRO A 249 17.57 4.97 12.23
C PRO A 249 17.92 5.99 13.31
N GLU A 250 19.21 6.26 13.50
CA GLU A 250 19.70 7.30 14.42
C GLU A 250 19.61 8.70 13.79
N GLU A 251 19.71 8.77 12.46
CA GLU A 251 19.67 10.00 11.68
C GLU A 251 18.29 10.24 11.06
N GLU A 252 17.87 11.51 11.01
CA GLU A 252 16.65 11.90 10.29
C GLU A 252 16.79 11.66 8.79
N GLN A 253 15.69 11.30 8.11
CA GLN A 253 15.67 11.05 6.65
C GLN A 253 16.59 9.92 6.16
N TYR A 254 17.09 9.05 7.05
CA TYR A 254 17.99 7.95 6.69
C TYR A 254 17.40 7.03 5.62
N LEU A 255 18.26 6.58 4.70
CA LEU A 255 17.93 5.66 3.61
C LEU A 255 18.74 4.37 3.74
N TRP A 256 18.09 3.32 4.23
CA TRP A 256 18.64 1.97 4.27
C TRP A 256 18.99 1.48 2.86
N ASN A 257 20.18 0.90 2.71
CA ASN A 257 20.58 0.19 1.52
C ASN A 257 20.24 -1.29 1.66
N ILE A 258 19.20 -1.74 0.96
CA ILE A 258 18.77 -3.13 1.01
C ILE A 258 19.23 -3.82 -0.27
N VAL A 259 19.83 -5.01 -0.13
CA VAL A 259 20.20 -5.87 -1.26
C VAL A 259 19.58 -7.25 -1.04
N ILE A 260 18.83 -7.73 -2.03
CA ILE A 260 18.21 -9.06 -2.03
C ILE A 260 18.78 -9.86 -3.18
N GLU A 261 19.37 -11.01 -2.86
CA GLU A 261 19.91 -11.97 -3.84
C GLU A 261 18.92 -13.12 -4.01
N LEU A 262 18.52 -13.38 -5.25
CA LEU A 262 17.48 -14.35 -5.61
C LEU A 262 18.07 -15.62 -6.26
#